data_AF-A0A9E5CHP9-F1
#
_entry.id   AF-A0A9E5CHP9-F1
#
_cell.length_a   1.000
_cell.length_b   1.000
_cell.length_c   1.000
_cell.angle_alpha   90.00
_cell.angle_beta   90.00
_cell.angle_gamma   90.00
#
_symmetry.space_group_name_H-M   'P 1'
#
loop_
_entity.id
_entity.type
_entity.pdbx_description
1 polymer ?
#
loop_
_entity_poly.entity_id
_entity_poly.type
_entity_poly.pdbx_seq_one_letter_code
_entity_poly.pdbx_strand_id
1 'polypeptide(L)'
;SPPTSAPSASQVQTETPGEKFGKITRSSTVRLRLQYWGLAADVALGRPEIPYSNNLPASIRWLVGYGPDTFRYVATAEAGKVTFTGRFTSAHNDPINRLVEQGLLGLIAWLTLWLAIGYALWRVVKRTSRSDASGSMWLAAGLAAALTARFLEQLAGSPTAGDVFVFWILVGILTAVVAEPLAKKSIEEEISAARAASGRGNPGKRIFVFPAVTVIAVLAMFLSWETAGRFFIANNAASVLHAGGTLSYEAVDARLERATSLAPEVAGYWHSRADLEHGKARSSSVAADELAARQRAYQYDKNAFDANPLEIGNHYRLAFSAWELGKLGDEEKRIEAVELYVRITKLAPADSLAAERLETLRNVLNP
;
A
#
# COMPACT_ATOMS: atom_id res chain seq x y z
N SER A 1 -22.10 55.91 -37.53
CA SER A 1 -21.27 56.64 -36.55
C SER A 1 -21.93 56.59 -35.18
N PRO A 2 -21.27 56.03 -34.16
CA PRO A 2 -21.78 55.87 -32.80
C PRO A 2 -21.37 57.07 -31.91
N PRO A 3 -21.82 57.11 -30.65
CA PRO A 3 -20.95 57.46 -29.55
C PRO A 3 -20.63 56.19 -28.74
N THR A 4 -19.35 55.86 -28.79
CA THR A 4 -18.67 54.82 -28.02
C THR A 4 -18.63 55.22 -26.55
N SER A 5 -19.28 54.46 -25.67
CA SER A 5 -19.07 54.57 -24.22
C SER A 5 -17.83 53.76 -23.84
N ALA A 6 -16.95 54.41 -23.07
CA ALA A 6 -15.63 53.92 -22.69
C ALA A 6 -15.67 52.66 -21.79
N PRO A 7 -14.64 51.80 -21.82
CA PRO A 7 -14.53 50.68 -20.91
C PRO A 7 -14.25 51.16 -19.49
N SER A 8 -15.12 50.77 -18.56
CA SER A 8 -14.92 50.94 -17.12
C SER A 8 -13.59 50.30 -16.70
N ALA A 9 -12.79 51.09 -16.00
CA ALA A 9 -11.48 50.71 -15.48
C ALA A 9 -11.53 49.38 -14.72
N SER A 10 -10.58 48.52 -15.07
CA SER A 10 -10.20 47.30 -14.39
C SER A 10 -10.04 47.56 -12.89
N GLN A 11 -10.98 47.05 -12.09
CA GLN A 11 -10.77 46.87 -10.66
C GLN A 11 -9.69 45.81 -10.48
N VAL A 12 -8.46 46.25 -10.29
CA VAL A 12 -7.40 45.42 -9.71
C VAL A 12 -7.82 45.19 -8.26
N GLN A 13 -8.53 44.08 -8.02
CA GLN A 13 -8.75 43.57 -6.66
C GLN A 13 -7.37 43.24 -6.10
N THR A 14 -6.87 44.11 -5.23
CA THR A 14 -5.70 43.85 -4.41
C THR A 14 -6.09 42.78 -3.38
N GLU A 15 -5.92 41.51 -3.77
CA GLU A 15 -6.08 40.38 -2.85
C GLU A 15 -5.23 40.62 -1.61
N THR A 16 -5.88 40.66 -0.45
CA THR A 16 -5.18 40.81 0.81
C THR A 16 -4.37 39.53 1.10
N PRO A 17 -3.21 39.60 1.79
CA PRO A 17 -2.42 38.41 2.12
C PRO A 17 -3.22 37.30 2.84
N GLY A 18 -4.25 37.68 3.60
CA GLY A 18 -5.17 36.76 4.27
C GLY A 18 -6.09 35.98 3.32
N GLU A 19 -6.52 36.57 2.20
CA GLU A 19 -7.32 35.88 1.18
C GLU A 19 -6.48 34.92 0.32
N LYS A 20 -5.21 35.23 0.09
CA LYS A 20 -4.26 34.28 -0.51
C LYS A 20 -4.02 33.06 0.38
N PHE A 21 -3.87 33.24 1.69
CA PHE A 21 -3.80 32.11 2.63
C PHE A 21 -5.11 31.33 2.70
N GLY A 22 -6.26 32.01 2.68
CA GLY A 22 -7.58 31.38 2.64
C GLY A 22 -7.81 30.53 1.38
N LYS A 23 -7.37 30.98 0.20
CA LYS A 23 -7.45 30.21 -1.05
C LYS A 23 -6.48 29.02 -1.09
N ILE A 24 -5.29 29.15 -0.50
CA ILE A 24 -4.36 28.00 -0.32
C ILE A 24 -5.00 26.91 0.57
N THR A 25 -5.91 27.24 1.49
CA THR A 25 -6.56 26.26 2.39
C THR A 25 -7.85 25.59 1.87
N ARG A 26 -8.38 25.98 0.69
CA ARG A 26 -9.58 25.36 0.11
C ARG A 26 -9.29 24.15 -0.80
N SER A 27 -8.04 23.95 -1.21
CA SER A 27 -7.60 22.75 -1.97
C SER A 27 -6.15 22.32 -1.66
N SER A 28 -5.58 22.68 -0.50
CA SER A 28 -4.20 22.28 -0.19
C SER A 28 -4.08 20.83 0.27
N THR A 29 -3.03 20.20 -0.25
CA THR A 29 -2.46 18.93 0.21
C THR A 29 -2.28 18.85 1.72
N VAL A 30 -2.00 19.96 2.41
CA VAL A 30 -1.82 20.00 3.87
C VAL A 30 -3.13 19.73 4.63
N ARG A 31 -4.23 20.40 4.27
CA ARG A 31 -5.53 20.16 4.92
C ARG A 31 -5.96 18.71 4.72
N LEU A 32 -5.72 18.17 3.53
CA LEU A 32 -6.03 16.79 3.25
C LEU A 32 -5.23 15.84 4.14
N ARG A 33 -3.92 16.08 4.31
CA ARG A 33 -3.09 15.29 5.23
C ARG A 33 -3.60 15.34 6.67
N LEU A 34 -4.00 16.51 7.17
CA LEU A 34 -4.56 16.63 8.51
C LEU A 34 -5.85 15.82 8.67
N GLN A 35 -6.70 15.77 7.64
CA GLN A 35 -7.91 14.93 7.65
C GLN A 35 -7.56 13.44 7.64
N TYR A 36 -6.58 13.02 6.84
CA TYR A 36 -6.07 11.65 6.85
C TYR A 36 -5.50 11.25 8.22
N TRP A 37 -4.72 12.13 8.85
CA TRP A 37 -4.15 11.87 10.16
C TRP A 37 -5.22 11.83 11.25
N GLY A 38 -6.23 12.72 11.17
CA GLY A 38 -7.38 12.70 12.07
C GLY A 38 -8.14 11.38 11.97
N LEU A 39 -8.52 10.97 10.76
CA LEU A 39 -9.18 9.68 10.51
C LEU A 39 -8.33 8.51 10.99
N ALA A 40 -7.03 8.51 10.69
CA ALA A 40 -6.12 7.46 11.10
C ALA A 40 -5.97 7.39 12.62
N ALA A 41 -5.95 8.54 13.31
CA ALA A 41 -5.95 8.60 14.76
C ALA A 41 -7.26 8.09 15.35
N ASP A 42 -8.41 8.49 14.80
CA ASP A 42 -9.73 8.00 15.22
C ASP A 42 -9.81 6.47 15.09
N VAL A 43 -9.31 5.90 13.98
CA VAL A 43 -9.21 4.45 13.79
C VAL A 43 -8.26 3.82 14.81
N ALA A 44 -7.07 4.40 15.01
CA ALA A 44 -6.05 3.88 15.93
C ALA A 44 -6.52 3.87 17.39
N LEU A 45 -7.35 4.84 17.79
CA LEU A 45 -7.86 4.97 19.15
C LEU A 45 -9.20 4.23 19.33
N GLY A 46 -10.10 4.32 18.36
CA GLY A 46 -11.43 3.73 18.43
C GLY A 46 -11.47 2.23 18.15
N ARG A 47 -10.50 1.71 17.37
CA ARG A 47 -10.48 0.32 16.90
C ARG A 47 -11.85 -0.15 16.36
N PRO A 48 -12.49 0.58 15.42
CA PRO A 48 -13.78 0.17 14.86
C PRO A 48 -13.67 -1.18 14.14
N GLU A 49 -14.71 -2.00 14.19
CA GLU A 49 -14.74 -3.27 13.45
C GLU A 49 -14.88 -3.02 11.95
N ILE A 50 -14.17 -3.81 11.13
CA ILE A 50 -14.41 -3.85 9.69
C ILE A 50 -15.57 -4.82 9.43
N PRO A 51 -16.69 -4.38 8.82
CA PRO A 51 -17.81 -5.25 8.51
C PRO A 51 -17.39 -6.44 7.65
N TYR A 52 -18.05 -7.59 7.84
CA TYR A 52 -17.80 -8.83 7.07
C TYR A 52 -16.36 -9.38 7.16
N SER A 53 -15.62 -9.00 8.19
CA SER A 53 -14.30 -9.56 8.48
C SER A 53 -14.27 -10.25 9.84
N ASN A 54 -13.33 -11.18 10.00
CA ASN A 54 -13.07 -11.84 11.28
C ASN A 54 -12.12 -10.98 12.12
N ASN A 55 -12.60 -9.82 12.57
CA ASN A 55 -11.80 -8.92 13.40
C ASN A 55 -11.37 -9.62 14.69
N LEU A 56 -10.13 -9.36 15.11
CA LEU A 56 -9.72 -9.63 16.48
C LEU A 56 -10.52 -8.73 17.45
N PRO A 57 -10.76 -9.17 18.70
CA PRO A 57 -11.31 -8.29 19.73
C PRO A 57 -10.53 -6.97 19.82
N ALA A 58 -11.22 -5.86 20.11
CA ALA A 58 -10.62 -4.52 20.12
C ALA A 58 -9.36 -4.43 21.03
N SER A 59 -9.36 -5.11 22.18
CA SER A 59 -8.22 -5.19 23.10
C SER A 59 -6.98 -5.85 22.47
N ILE A 60 -7.18 -6.87 21.63
CA ILE A 60 -6.09 -7.53 20.91
C ILE A 60 -5.62 -6.63 19.76
N ARG A 61 -6.53 -5.97 19.03
CA ARG A 61 -6.19 -5.02 17.96
C ARG A 61 -5.40 -3.81 18.47
N TRP A 62 -5.57 -3.42 19.72
CA TRP A 62 -4.70 -2.44 20.35
C TRP A 62 -3.24 -2.89 20.41
N LEU A 63 -3.00 -4.17 20.65
CA LEU A 63 -1.66 -4.74 20.78
C LEU A 63 -1.02 -5.01 19.42
N VAL A 64 -1.75 -5.68 18.51
CA VAL A 64 -1.20 -6.20 17.24
C VAL A 64 -1.75 -5.51 15.98
N GLY A 65 -2.70 -4.59 16.13
CA GLY A 65 -3.32 -3.89 15.01
C GLY A 65 -4.34 -4.73 14.25
N TYR A 66 -4.68 -4.28 13.05
CA TYR A 66 -5.58 -4.98 12.12
C TYR A 66 -4.87 -5.97 11.19
N GLY A 67 -3.54 -5.87 11.09
CA GLY A 67 -2.71 -6.59 10.13
C GLY A 67 -2.10 -5.67 9.07
N PRO A 68 -1.01 -6.08 8.40
CA PRO A 68 -0.40 -5.31 7.32
C PRO A 68 -1.37 -5.03 6.16
N ASP A 69 -1.26 -3.85 5.53
CA ASP A 69 -2.05 -3.43 4.35
C ASP A 69 -3.58 -3.38 4.57
N THR A 70 -4.00 -3.28 5.83
CA THR A 70 -5.42 -3.21 6.20
C THR A 70 -5.93 -1.78 6.39
N PHE A 71 -5.03 -0.78 6.41
CA PHE A 71 -5.40 0.62 6.64
C PHE A 71 -6.52 1.07 5.70
N ARG A 72 -6.44 0.70 4.41
CA ARG A 72 -7.44 1.05 3.40
C ARG A 72 -8.86 0.63 3.78
N TYR A 73 -9.04 -0.57 4.33
CA TYR A 73 -10.37 -1.11 4.62
C TYR A 73 -10.97 -0.45 5.85
N VAL A 74 -10.18 -0.32 6.91
CA VAL A 74 -10.65 0.30 8.15
C VAL A 74 -10.87 1.79 8.00
N ALA A 75 -9.99 2.49 7.27
CA ALA A 75 -10.16 3.90 7.00
C ALA A 75 -11.42 4.14 6.16
N THR A 76 -11.69 3.32 5.14
CA THR A 76 -12.91 3.48 4.35
C THR A 76 -14.19 3.18 5.15
N ALA A 77 -14.17 2.19 6.03
CA ALA A 77 -15.32 1.92 6.91
C ALA A 77 -15.60 3.10 7.87
N GLU A 78 -14.56 3.75 8.38
CA GLU A 78 -14.68 4.88 9.31
C GLU A 78 -14.85 6.25 8.61
N ALA A 79 -14.52 6.35 7.32
CA ALA A 79 -14.60 7.57 6.53
C ALA A 79 -16.03 8.13 6.39
N GLY A 80 -17.06 7.45 6.91
CA GLY A 80 -18.38 8.01 7.22
C GLY A 80 -18.35 9.43 7.82
N LYS A 81 -17.26 9.77 8.54
CA LYS A 81 -17.03 11.08 9.17
C LYS A 81 -16.30 12.11 8.31
N VAL A 82 -15.76 11.72 7.15
CA VAL A 82 -14.91 12.56 6.30
C VAL A 82 -15.35 12.42 4.83
N THR A 83 -15.85 13.48 4.21
CA THR A 83 -16.27 13.50 2.79
C THR A 83 -15.06 13.41 1.87
N PHE A 84 -14.49 12.22 1.74
CA PHE A 84 -13.30 11.98 0.94
C PHE A 84 -13.59 10.96 -0.17
N THR A 85 -13.35 11.36 -1.41
CA THR A 85 -13.63 10.55 -2.62
C THR A 85 -12.41 9.74 -3.10
N GLY A 86 -11.28 9.82 -2.40
CA GLY A 86 -10.05 9.13 -2.78
C GLY A 86 -9.87 7.79 -2.05
N ARG A 87 -9.09 6.90 -2.66
CA ARG A 87 -8.72 5.61 -2.09
C ARG A 87 -7.72 5.82 -0.94
N PHE A 88 -8.11 5.48 0.28
CA PHE A 88 -7.17 5.42 1.42
C PHE A 88 -6.21 4.27 1.17
N THR A 89 -4.91 4.53 1.07
CA THR A 89 -3.88 3.49 0.92
C THR A 89 -2.91 3.47 2.09
N SER A 90 -2.72 4.62 2.73
CA SER A 90 -1.98 4.75 3.99
C SER A 90 -2.43 6.00 4.75
N ALA A 91 -2.02 6.09 6.02
CA ALA A 91 -2.22 7.30 6.83
C ALA A 91 -1.37 8.49 6.35
N HIS A 92 -0.39 8.29 5.45
CA HIS A 92 0.66 9.27 5.16
C HIS A 92 1.36 9.82 6.43
N ASN A 93 1.51 8.94 7.43
CA ASN A 93 2.22 9.13 8.67
C ASN A 93 2.55 7.72 9.19
N ASP A 94 3.81 7.30 9.04
CA ASP A 94 4.21 5.93 9.30
C ASP A 94 3.91 5.51 10.75
N PRO A 95 4.22 6.32 11.79
CA PRO A 95 3.84 5.99 13.17
C PRO A 95 2.35 5.68 13.37
N ILE A 96 1.46 6.51 12.84
CA ILE A 96 0.01 6.28 12.97
C ILE A 96 -0.40 5.06 12.14
N ASN A 97 0.13 4.90 10.92
CA ASN A 97 -0.14 3.73 10.09
C ASN A 97 0.27 2.43 10.78
N ARG A 98 1.46 2.40 11.40
CA ARG A 98 1.97 1.27 12.20
C ARG A 98 1.08 1.03 13.41
N LEU A 99 0.62 2.07 14.09
CA LEU A 99 -0.28 1.92 15.22
C LEU A 99 -1.65 1.34 14.80
N VAL A 100 -2.17 1.71 13.63
CA VAL A 100 -3.39 1.11 13.06
C VAL A 100 -3.13 -0.36 12.70
N GLU A 101 -2.19 -0.63 11.80
CA GLU A 101 -1.99 -1.94 11.19
C GLU A 101 -1.29 -2.95 12.09
N GLN A 102 -0.37 -2.51 12.94
CA GLN A 102 0.51 -3.36 13.75
C GLN A 102 0.36 -3.13 15.26
N GLY A 103 -0.54 -2.22 15.67
CA GLY A 103 -0.84 -1.94 17.06
C GLY A 103 0.34 -1.33 17.82
N LEU A 104 0.27 -1.41 19.15
CA LEU A 104 1.31 -0.90 20.04
C LEU A 104 2.65 -1.61 19.82
N LEU A 105 2.65 -2.91 19.51
CA LEU A 105 3.89 -3.65 19.26
C LEU A 105 4.62 -3.14 18.02
N GLY A 106 3.89 -2.87 16.94
CA GLY A 106 4.49 -2.28 15.74
C GLY A 106 5.07 -0.89 15.99
N LEU A 107 4.35 -0.05 16.75
CA LEU A 107 4.84 1.27 17.13
C LEU A 107 6.10 1.20 18.01
N ILE A 108 6.11 0.31 19.00
CA ILE A 108 7.28 0.09 19.88
C ILE A 108 8.47 -0.42 19.06
N ALA A 109 8.26 -1.36 18.13
CA ALA A 109 9.31 -1.86 17.25
C ALA A 109 9.90 -0.73 16.38
N TRP A 110 9.05 0.12 15.81
CA TRP A 110 9.47 1.29 15.04
C TRP A 110 10.27 2.30 15.89
N LEU A 111 9.79 2.62 17.10
CA LEU A 111 10.51 3.50 18.03
C LEU A 111 11.86 2.91 18.44
N THR A 112 11.89 1.61 18.74
CA THR A 112 13.12 0.91 19.13
C THR A 112 14.15 0.91 18.00
N LEU A 113 13.72 0.72 16.75
CA LEU A 113 14.60 0.82 15.58
C LEU A 113 15.24 2.21 15.48
N TRP A 114 14.45 3.28 15.61
CA TRP A 114 14.97 4.65 15.54
C TRP A 114 15.86 5.01 16.73
N LEU A 115 15.54 4.54 17.94
CA LEU A 115 16.42 4.68 19.10
C LEU A 115 17.75 3.94 18.90
N ALA A 116 17.73 2.74 18.32
CA ALA A 116 18.94 1.98 18.00
C ALA A 116 19.79 2.70 16.94
N ILE A 117 19.17 3.27 15.91
CA ILE A 117 19.83 4.10 14.89
C ILE A 117 20.45 5.34 15.54
N GLY A 118 19.70 6.07 16.37
CA GLY A 118 20.20 7.25 17.08
C GLY A 118 21.39 6.92 18.00
N TYR A 119 21.29 5.82 18.74
CA TYR A 119 22.38 5.33 19.58
C TYR A 119 23.62 4.93 18.77
N ALA A 120 23.42 4.24 17.63
CA ALA A 120 24.49 3.88 16.72
C ALA A 120 25.21 5.13 16.16
N LEU A 121 24.46 6.12 15.68
CA LEU A 121 25.01 7.40 15.20
C LEU A 121 25.78 8.13 16.31
N TRP A 122 25.21 8.22 17.52
CA TRP A 122 25.89 8.79 18.67
C TRP A 122 27.22 8.08 18.98
N ARG A 123 27.25 6.74 18.91
CA ARG A 123 28.50 5.98 19.08
C ARG A 123 29.52 6.25 17.99
N VAL A 124 29.10 6.42 16.74
CA VAL A 124 30.00 6.81 15.64
C VAL A 124 30.59 8.19 15.93
N VAL A 125 29.75 9.20 16.19
CA VAL A 125 30.18 10.58 16.47
C VAL A 125 31.16 10.64 17.64
N LYS A 126 30.85 9.96 18.77
CA LYS A 126 31.72 9.94 19.95
C LYS A 126 33.10 9.33 19.68
N ARG A 127 33.18 8.36 18.75
CA ARG A 127 34.46 7.77 18.32
C ARG A 127 35.23 8.73 17.43
N THR A 128 34.57 9.31 16.43
CA THR A 128 35.21 10.20 15.47
C THR A 128 35.71 11.49 16.12
N SER A 129 35.02 12.00 17.15
CA SER A 129 35.49 13.16 17.93
C SER A 129 36.77 12.91 18.74
N ARG A 130 37.22 11.65 18.88
CA ARG A 130 38.44 11.27 19.61
C ARG A 130 39.60 10.91 18.68
N SER A 131 39.39 10.93 17.37
CA SER A 131 40.38 10.56 16.36
C SER A 131 40.58 11.70 15.38
N ASP A 132 41.82 12.03 15.02
CA ASP A 132 42.14 13.08 14.01
C ASP A 132 41.73 12.70 12.56
N ALA A 133 40.97 11.62 12.37
CA ALA A 133 40.53 11.12 11.08
C ALA A 133 39.32 11.89 10.53
N SER A 134 39.59 13.03 9.89
CA SER A 134 38.59 13.96 9.31
C SER A 134 37.53 13.30 8.41
N GLY A 135 37.89 12.27 7.64
CA GLY A 135 36.96 11.59 6.71
C GLY A 135 35.82 10.82 7.39
N SER A 136 36.06 10.26 8.58
CA SER A 136 35.07 9.47 9.32
C SER A 136 33.93 10.31 9.87
N MET A 137 34.23 11.58 10.22
CA MET A 137 33.26 12.53 10.73
C MET A 137 32.26 12.96 9.64
N TRP A 138 32.73 13.17 8.40
CA TRP A 138 31.85 13.53 7.28
C TRP A 138 30.90 12.39 6.90
N LEU A 139 31.37 11.14 6.93
CA LEU A 139 30.50 9.98 6.73
C LEU A 139 29.42 9.89 7.82
N ALA A 140 29.80 10.08 9.09
CA ALA A 140 28.85 10.08 10.21
C ALA A 140 27.80 11.20 10.07
N ALA A 141 28.23 12.41 9.69
CA ALA A 141 27.35 13.54 9.45
C ALA A 141 26.39 13.28 8.28
N GLY A 142 26.89 12.71 7.17
CA GLY A 142 26.08 12.33 6.02
C GLY A 142 25.03 11.27 6.35
N LEU A 143 25.41 10.21 7.07
CA LEU A 143 24.48 9.18 7.54
C LEU A 143 23.44 9.77 8.50
N ALA A 144 23.85 10.61 9.45
CA ALA A 144 22.95 11.26 10.38
C ALA A 144 21.94 12.16 9.64
N ALA A 145 22.39 12.96 8.68
CA ALA A 145 21.53 13.82 7.87
C ALA A 145 20.53 13.00 7.05
N ALA A 146 21.00 11.97 6.34
CA ALA A 146 20.13 11.12 5.51
C ALA A 146 19.08 10.37 6.33
N LEU A 147 19.48 9.77 7.46
CA LEU A 147 18.56 9.04 8.34
C LEU A 147 17.59 9.98 9.07
N THR A 148 18.02 11.18 9.45
CA THR A 148 17.12 12.21 10.02
C THR A 148 16.12 12.70 8.98
N ALA A 149 16.56 12.96 7.75
CA ALA A 149 15.67 13.33 6.66
C ALA A 149 14.62 12.22 6.40
N ARG A 150 15.05 10.96 6.42
CA ARG A 150 14.15 9.82 6.29
C ARG A 150 13.17 9.69 7.46
N PHE A 151 13.62 9.91 8.70
CA PHE A 151 12.74 9.95 9.86
C PHE A 151 11.64 10.99 9.70
N LEU A 152 12.02 12.23 9.33
CA LEU A 152 11.09 13.33 9.12
C LEU A 152 10.13 13.07 7.97
N GLU A 153 10.61 12.48 6.88
CA GLU A 153 9.75 12.08 5.76
C GLU A 153 8.71 11.05 6.22
N GLN A 154 9.07 10.05 7.02
CA GLN A 154 8.10 9.08 7.54
C GLN A 154 7.01 9.69 8.43
N LEU A 155 7.24 10.86 9.03
CA LEU A 155 6.22 11.55 9.83
C LEU A 155 5.10 12.17 8.98
N ALA A 156 5.33 12.38 7.68
CA ALA A 156 4.36 13.05 6.81
C ALA A 156 4.15 12.40 5.44
N GLY A 157 4.99 11.46 5.07
CA GLY A 157 5.01 10.79 3.77
C GLY A 157 4.38 9.40 3.80
N SER A 158 4.34 8.79 2.62
CA SER A 158 4.03 7.37 2.48
C SER A 158 5.25 6.71 1.87
N PRO A 159 5.85 5.71 2.52
CA PRO A 159 7.07 5.10 2.02
C PRO A 159 6.82 4.41 0.68
N THR A 160 7.66 4.67 -0.32
CA THR A 160 7.73 3.85 -1.52
C THR A 160 8.69 2.68 -1.32
N ALA A 161 8.59 1.64 -2.15
CA ALA A 161 9.53 0.52 -2.11
C ALA A 161 10.98 0.97 -2.31
N GLY A 162 11.21 1.97 -3.17
CA GLY A 162 12.53 2.56 -3.38
C GLY A 162 13.08 3.23 -2.13
N ASP A 163 12.26 3.99 -1.41
CA ASP A 163 12.70 4.67 -0.20
C ASP A 163 13.00 3.70 0.95
N VAL A 164 12.22 2.62 1.06
CA VAL A 164 12.46 1.54 2.05
C VAL A 164 13.78 0.83 1.73
N PHE A 165 14.06 0.56 0.45
CA PHE A 165 15.30 -0.05 0.02
C PHE A 165 16.52 0.82 0.37
N VAL A 166 16.49 2.12 0.03
CA VAL A 166 17.56 3.06 0.37
C VAL A 166 17.75 3.17 1.88
N PHE A 167 16.66 3.22 2.65
CA PHE A 167 16.72 3.21 4.12
C PHE A 167 17.50 2.01 4.65
N TRP A 168 17.23 0.80 4.17
CA TRP A 168 17.93 -0.40 4.63
C TRP A 168 19.40 -0.44 4.20
N ILE A 169 19.74 0.11 3.03
CA ILE A 169 21.15 0.31 2.65
C ILE A 169 21.85 1.22 3.67
N LEU A 170 21.25 2.36 4.03
CA LEU A 170 21.83 3.29 4.99
C LEU A 170 22.00 2.66 6.38
N VAL A 171 21.02 1.88 6.84
CA VAL A 171 21.11 1.10 8.09
C VAL A 171 22.22 0.06 8.02
N GLY A 172 22.39 -0.62 6.88
CA GLY A 172 23.48 -1.56 6.63
C GLY A 172 24.86 -0.91 6.71
N ILE A 173 25.03 0.24 6.06
CA ILE A 173 26.27 1.04 6.11
C ILE A 173 26.56 1.47 7.55
N LEU A 174 25.57 2.02 8.26
CA LEU A 174 25.72 2.43 9.66
C LEU A 174 26.14 1.25 10.54
N THR A 175 25.51 0.08 10.34
CA THR A 175 25.85 -1.14 11.08
C THR A 175 27.28 -1.58 10.81
N ALA A 176 27.74 -1.55 9.56
CA ALA A 176 29.11 -1.87 9.19
C ALA A 176 30.13 -0.92 9.86
N VAL A 177 29.88 0.40 9.82
CA VAL A 177 30.73 1.41 10.48
C VAL A 177 30.80 1.21 11.99
N VAL A 178 29.67 0.87 12.63
CA VAL A 178 29.62 0.60 14.07
C VAL A 178 30.38 -0.67 14.44
N ALA A 179 30.31 -1.71 13.60
CA ALA A 179 30.91 -3.02 13.81
C ALA A 179 32.42 -3.07 13.50
N GLU A 180 32.95 -2.22 12.62
CA GLU A 180 34.36 -2.25 12.18
C GLU A 180 35.38 -2.31 13.34
N PRO A 181 35.28 -1.49 14.41
CA PRO A 181 36.25 -1.56 15.51
C PRO A 181 36.13 -2.85 16.35
N LEU A 182 34.92 -3.44 16.42
CA LEU A 182 34.70 -4.72 17.08
C LEU A 182 35.32 -5.86 16.26
N ALA A 183 35.19 -5.79 14.93
CA ALA A 183 35.79 -6.76 14.02
C ALA A 183 37.32 -6.69 14.07
N LYS A 184 37.93 -5.49 14.04
CA LYS A 184 39.40 -5.35 14.14
C LYS A 184 39.93 -5.92 15.46
N LYS A 185 39.29 -5.57 16.59
CA LYS A 185 39.69 -6.07 17.90
C LYS A 185 39.52 -7.60 18.01
N SER A 186 38.41 -8.15 17.52
CA SER A 186 38.19 -9.60 17.47
C SER A 186 39.22 -10.31 16.60
N ILE A 187 39.56 -9.77 15.43
CA ILE A 187 40.55 -10.37 14.53
C ILE A 187 41.95 -10.31 15.17
N GLU A 188 42.32 -9.21 15.81
CA GLU A 188 43.59 -9.09 16.53
C GLU A 188 43.67 -10.03 17.74
N GLU A 189 42.61 -10.09 18.55
CA GLU A 189 42.49 -11.03 19.69
C GLU A 189 42.51 -12.49 19.21
N GLU A 190 41.92 -12.81 18.05
CA GLU A 190 41.87 -14.15 17.50
C GLU A 190 43.16 -14.54 16.77
N ILE A 191 43.87 -13.60 16.14
CA ILE A 191 45.22 -13.81 15.60
C ILE A 191 46.21 -14.02 16.74
N SER A 192 46.11 -13.24 17.82
CA SER A 192 46.96 -13.41 19.01
C SER A 192 46.62 -14.69 19.78
N ALA A 193 45.34 -15.04 19.91
CA ALA A 193 44.90 -16.33 20.46
C ALA A 193 45.27 -17.51 19.56
N ALA A 194 45.21 -17.41 18.22
CA ALA A 194 45.62 -18.45 17.30
C ALA A 194 47.15 -18.65 17.28
N ARG A 195 47.91 -17.56 17.45
CA ARG A 195 49.36 -17.64 17.70
C ARG A 195 49.66 -18.35 19.02
N ALA A 196 48.90 -18.03 20.08
CA ALA A 196 49.00 -18.69 21.38
C ALA A 196 48.48 -20.14 21.39
N ALA A 197 47.51 -20.47 20.55
CA ALA A 197 46.83 -21.77 20.43
C ALA A 197 47.33 -22.59 19.22
N SER A 198 48.51 -22.29 18.69
CA SER A 198 49.25 -23.15 17.75
C SER A 198 49.56 -24.55 18.31
N GLY A 199 49.19 -24.82 19.57
CA GLY A 199 48.77 -26.14 20.02
C GLY A 199 47.28 -26.19 20.38
N ARG A 200 46.45 -26.74 19.49
CA ARG A 200 45.08 -27.25 19.79
C ARG A 200 44.00 -26.19 20.10
N GLY A 201 43.37 -25.64 19.06
CA GLY A 201 42.17 -24.80 19.18
C GLY A 201 41.04 -25.21 18.23
N ASN A 202 39.87 -25.50 18.80
CA ASN A 202 38.71 -26.18 18.22
C ASN A 202 37.94 -25.34 17.15
N PRO A 203 37.80 -25.80 15.89
CA PRO A 203 37.16 -25.06 14.78
C PRO A 203 35.63 -24.94 14.82
N GLY A 204 34.97 -25.50 15.84
CA GLY A 204 33.52 -25.76 15.80
C GLY A 204 32.59 -24.53 15.74
N LYS A 205 32.96 -23.36 16.27
CA LYS A 205 32.01 -22.21 16.38
C LYS A 205 31.87 -21.38 15.10
N ARG A 206 32.88 -21.34 14.24
CA ARG A 206 32.83 -20.62 12.94
C ARG A 206 32.02 -21.38 11.90
N ILE A 207 31.90 -22.70 12.04
CA ILE A 207 31.17 -23.57 11.09
C ILE A 207 29.64 -23.36 11.16
N PHE A 208 29.08 -22.86 12.26
CA PHE A 208 27.61 -22.70 12.41
C PHE A 208 27.04 -21.34 12.01
N VAL A 209 27.84 -20.26 11.99
CA VAL A 209 27.35 -18.91 11.66
C VAL A 209 27.07 -18.78 10.15
N PHE A 210 27.96 -19.30 9.30
CA PHE A 210 27.78 -19.23 7.85
C PHE A 210 26.53 -19.98 7.35
N PRO A 211 26.25 -21.23 7.77
CA PRO A 211 25.02 -21.91 7.41
C PRO A 211 23.77 -21.17 7.87
N ALA A 212 23.76 -20.60 9.08
CA ALA A 212 22.61 -19.85 9.57
C ALA A 212 22.35 -18.59 8.73
N VAL A 213 23.39 -17.82 8.40
CA VAL A 213 23.27 -16.65 7.51
C VAL A 213 22.84 -17.08 6.11
N THR A 214 23.40 -18.16 5.55
CA THR A 214 22.99 -18.70 4.25
C THR A 214 21.53 -19.13 4.26
N VAL A 215 21.07 -19.83 5.30
CA VAL A 215 19.66 -20.23 5.44
C VAL A 215 18.75 -19.01 5.51
N ILE A 216 19.08 -18.00 6.32
CA ILE A 216 18.32 -16.76 6.40
C ILE A 216 18.29 -16.04 5.04
N ALA A 217 19.42 -15.97 4.34
CA ALA A 217 19.49 -15.34 3.01
C ALA A 217 18.66 -16.09 1.97
N VAL A 218 18.74 -17.42 1.94
CA VAL A 218 17.94 -18.27 1.03
C VAL A 218 16.45 -18.15 1.35
N LEU A 219 16.07 -18.19 2.63
CA LEU A 219 14.68 -17.98 3.05
C LEU A 219 14.19 -16.58 2.67
N ALA A 220 15.00 -15.54 2.89
CA ALA A 220 14.65 -14.17 2.50
C ALA A 220 14.49 -14.05 0.97
N MET A 221 15.37 -14.66 0.18
CA MET A 221 15.25 -14.71 -1.28
C MET A 221 14.00 -15.46 -1.73
N PHE A 222 13.71 -16.63 -1.14
CA PHE A 222 12.50 -17.41 -1.44
C PHE A 222 11.23 -16.64 -1.10
N LEU A 223 11.15 -16.05 0.10
CA LEU A 223 10.03 -15.21 0.51
C LEU A 223 9.88 -13.97 -0.39
N SER A 224 11.00 -13.35 -0.79
CA SER A 224 10.99 -12.23 -1.75
C SER A 224 10.54 -12.66 -3.14
N TRP A 225 10.85 -13.88 -3.57
CA TRP A 225 10.36 -14.43 -4.83
C TRP A 225 8.84 -14.66 -4.78
N GLU A 226 8.36 -15.35 -3.75
CA GLU A 226 6.93 -15.63 -3.54
C GLU A 226 6.10 -14.34 -3.44
N THR A 227 6.65 -13.27 -2.87
CA THR A 227 5.91 -12.03 -2.62
C THR A 227 6.16 -10.91 -3.63
N ALA A 228 7.34 -10.81 -4.23
CA ALA A 228 7.68 -9.69 -5.12
C ALA A 228 8.02 -10.17 -6.54
N GLY A 229 8.80 -11.24 -6.67
CA GLY A 229 9.19 -11.77 -7.99
C GLY A 229 8.00 -12.23 -8.81
N ARG A 230 7.11 -13.02 -8.20
CA ARG A 230 5.88 -13.52 -8.84
C ARG A 230 4.97 -12.38 -9.31
N PHE A 231 4.72 -11.39 -8.45
CA PHE A 231 3.91 -10.21 -8.78
C PHE A 231 4.54 -9.34 -9.86
N PHE A 232 5.86 -9.18 -9.86
CA PHE A 232 6.55 -8.44 -10.91
C PHE A 232 6.37 -9.09 -12.29
N ILE A 233 6.46 -10.42 -12.37
CA ILE A 233 6.24 -11.16 -13.62
C ILE A 233 4.76 -11.11 -14.01
N ALA A 234 3.84 -11.29 -13.06
CA ALA A 234 2.41 -11.19 -13.31
C ALA A 234 2.02 -9.79 -13.84
N ASN A 235 2.59 -8.72 -13.26
CA ASN A 235 2.36 -7.36 -13.70
C ASN A 235 2.92 -7.10 -15.11
N ASN A 236 4.09 -7.64 -15.43
CA ASN A 236 4.63 -7.58 -16.80
C ASN A 236 3.76 -8.36 -17.79
N ALA A 237 3.23 -9.52 -17.39
CA ALA A 237 2.30 -10.27 -18.22
C ALA A 237 1.03 -9.44 -18.49
N ALA A 238 0.44 -8.84 -17.45
CA ALA A 238 -0.76 -8.01 -17.54
C ALA A 238 -0.55 -6.67 -18.25
N SER A 239 0.67 -6.15 -18.33
CA SER A 239 0.95 -4.85 -18.95
C SER A 239 0.75 -4.91 -20.47
N VAL A 240 -0.37 -4.37 -20.94
CA VAL A 240 -0.69 -4.19 -22.36
C VAL A 240 0.08 -2.98 -22.95
N LEU A 241 0.48 -2.03 -22.10
CA LEU A 241 1.18 -0.78 -22.49
C LEU A 241 2.56 -1.00 -23.14
N HIS A 242 3.19 -2.15 -22.89
CA HIS A 242 4.50 -2.48 -23.48
C HIS A 242 4.40 -3.32 -24.76
N ALA A 243 3.19 -3.67 -25.20
CA ALA A 243 3.00 -4.27 -26.50
C ALA A 243 2.89 -3.16 -27.55
N GLY A 244 3.88 -3.06 -28.44
CA GLY A 244 3.77 -2.17 -29.59
C GLY A 244 2.63 -2.61 -30.50
N GLY A 245 1.80 -1.66 -30.95
CA GLY A 245 0.70 -1.89 -31.90
C GLY A 245 -0.65 -2.24 -31.27
N THR A 246 -1.66 -2.43 -32.11
CA THR A 246 -3.00 -2.90 -31.72
C THR A 246 -2.96 -4.42 -31.49
N LEU A 247 -3.01 -4.86 -30.24
CA LEU A 247 -3.12 -6.28 -29.91
C LEU A 247 -4.51 -6.83 -30.23
N SER A 248 -4.57 -8.09 -30.69
CA SER A 248 -5.83 -8.83 -30.81
C SER A 248 -6.41 -9.16 -29.43
N TYR A 249 -7.72 -9.39 -29.36
CA TYR A 249 -8.42 -9.81 -28.14
C TYR A 249 -7.79 -11.08 -27.53
N GLU A 250 -7.44 -12.06 -28.37
CA GLU A 250 -6.82 -13.32 -27.95
C GLU A 250 -5.46 -13.12 -27.30
N ALA A 251 -4.64 -12.23 -27.86
CA ALA A 251 -3.32 -11.92 -27.29
C ALA A 251 -3.44 -11.21 -25.94
N VAL A 252 -4.43 -10.33 -25.77
CA VAL A 252 -4.71 -9.67 -24.48
C VAL A 252 -5.21 -10.70 -23.46
N ASP A 253 -6.16 -11.58 -23.84
CA ASP A 253 -6.70 -12.58 -22.93
C ASP A 253 -5.62 -13.57 -22.46
N ALA A 254 -4.79 -14.09 -23.37
CA ALA A 254 -3.70 -15.02 -23.01
C ALA A 254 -2.69 -14.39 -22.03
N ARG A 255 -2.43 -13.09 -22.16
CA ARG A 255 -1.57 -12.34 -21.24
C ARG A 255 -2.20 -12.18 -19.86
N LEU A 256 -3.49 -11.87 -19.80
CA LEU A 256 -4.23 -11.76 -18.55
C LEU A 256 -4.46 -13.12 -17.88
N GLU A 257 -4.64 -14.19 -18.65
CA GLU A 257 -4.67 -15.58 -18.16
C GLU A 257 -3.33 -15.96 -17.51
N ARG A 258 -2.22 -15.61 -18.14
CA ARG A 258 -0.90 -15.79 -17.52
C ARG A 258 -0.74 -14.97 -16.24
N ALA A 259 -1.23 -13.73 -16.21
CA ALA A 259 -1.17 -12.90 -15.01
C ALA A 259 -2.02 -13.48 -13.85
N THR A 260 -3.24 -13.93 -14.16
CA THR A 260 -4.16 -14.54 -13.18
C THR A 260 -3.73 -15.91 -12.69
N SER A 261 -2.99 -16.69 -13.51
CA SER A 261 -2.38 -17.94 -13.05
C SER A 261 -1.13 -17.72 -12.18
N LEU A 262 -0.36 -16.65 -12.42
CA LEU A 262 0.81 -16.31 -11.62
C LEU A 262 0.43 -15.64 -10.28
N ALA A 263 -0.58 -14.78 -10.26
CA ALA A 263 -1.00 -14.07 -9.06
C ALA A 263 -2.54 -13.97 -8.99
N PRO A 264 -3.23 -15.10 -8.71
CA PRO A 264 -4.69 -15.15 -8.66
C PRO A 264 -5.29 -14.26 -7.57
N GLU A 265 -4.52 -13.85 -6.58
CA GLU A 265 -4.91 -12.92 -5.51
C GLU A 265 -5.03 -11.46 -5.97
N VAL A 266 -4.53 -11.11 -7.16
CA VAL A 266 -4.59 -9.73 -7.66
C VAL A 266 -5.90 -9.50 -8.41
N ALA A 267 -6.89 -8.97 -7.69
CA ALA A 267 -8.21 -8.62 -8.23
C ALA A 267 -8.15 -7.80 -9.54
N GLY A 268 -7.16 -6.92 -9.68
CA GLY A 268 -6.97 -6.11 -10.88
C GLY A 268 -6.84 -6.90 -12.19
N TYR A 269 -6.19 -8.08 -12.17
CA TYR A 269 -6.02 -8.89 -13.38
C TYR A 269 -7.34 -9.54 -13.80
N TRP A 270 -8.10 -10.03 -12.83
CA TRP A 270 -9.45 -10.53 -13.06
C TRP A 270 -10.38 -9.45 -13.60
N HIS A 271 -10.29 -8.23 -13.07
CA HIS A 271 -11.05 -7.09 -13.56
C HIS A 271 -10.77 -6.76 -15.02
N SER A 272 -9.51 -6.79 -15.44
CA SER A 272 -9.15 -6.58 -16.85
C SER A 272 -9.70 -7.68 -17.75
N ARG A 273 -9.78 -8.95 -17.29
CA ARG A 273 -10.44 -10.02 -18.05
C ARG A 273 -11.94 -9.81 -18.14
N ALA A 274 -12.57 -9.39 -17.04
CA ALA A 274 -13.99 -9.06 -17.02
C ALA A 274 -14.31 -7.91 -18.00
N ASP A 275 -13.47 -6.87 -18.06
CA ASP A 275 -13.64 -5.77 -19.03
C ASP A 275 -13.56 -6.24 -20.48
N LEU A 276 -12.65 -7.17 -20.77
CA LEU A 276 -12.51 -7.76 -22.09
C LEU A 276 -13.81 -8.46 -22.50
N GLU A 277 -14.39 -9.25 -21.60
CA GLU A 277 -15.64 -9.97 -21.84
C GLU A 277 -16.87 -9.05 -21.90
N HIS A 278 -16.92 -8.01 -21.06
CA HIS A 278 -17.93 -6.95 -21.18
C HIS A 278 -17.86 -6.24 -22.53
N GLY A 279 -16.64 -5.99 -23.03
CA GLY A 279 -16.42 -5.45 -24.38
C GLY A 279 -16.97 -6.37 -25.47
N LYS A 280 -16.63 -7.67 -25.41
CA LYS A 280 -17.14 -8.69 -26.33
C LYS A 280 -18.68 -8.74 -26.32
N ALA A 281 -19.28 -8.77 -25.13
CA ALA A 281 -20.73 -8.77 -24.96
C ALA A 281 -21.41 -7.57 -25.64
N ARG A 282 -20.89 -6.36 -25.43
CA ARG A 282 -21.44 -5.13 -26.04
C ARG A 282 -21.29 -5.08 -27.55
N SER A 283 -20.25 -5.71 -28.10
CA SER A 283 -20.00 -5.75 -29.54
C SER A 283 -20.72 -6.90 -30.26
N SER A 284 -21.25 -7.88 -29.53
CA SER A 284 -21.91 -9.04 -30.12
C SER A 284 -23.29 -8.66 -30.66
N SER A 285 -23.61 -9.13 -31.86
CA SER A 285 -24.98 -9.12 -32.41
C SER A 285 -25.72 -10.44 -32.16
N VAL A 286 -25.02 -11.46 -31.66
CA VAL A 286 -25.56 -12.79 -31.41
C VAL A 286 -25.85 -12.93 -29.91
N ALA A 287 -27.13 -13.11 -29.56
CA ALA A 287 -27.58 -13.18 -28.17
C ALA A 287 -26.90 -14.28 -27.34
N ALA A 288 -26.61 -15.43 -27.96
CA ALA A 288 -25.89 -16.53 -27.30
C ALA A 288 -24.45 -16.15 -26.93
N ASP A 289 -23.74 -15.46 -27.83
CA ASP A 289 -22.37 -15.00 -27.60
C ASP A 289 -22.32 -13.88 -26.57
N GLU A 290 -23.32 -12.97 -26.59
CA GLU A 290 -23.49 -11.94 -25.58
C GLU A 290 -23.68 -12.54 -24.19
N LEU A 291 -24.60 -13.50 -24.06
CA LEU A 291 -24.85 -14.18 -22.79
C LEU A 291 -23.59 -14.90 -22.28
N ALA A 292 -22.90 -15.65 -23.15
CA ALA A 292 -21.68 -16.37 -22.79
C ALA A 292 -20.56 -15.42 -22.34
N ALA A 293 -20.41 -14.27 -23.00
CA ALA A 293 -19.43 -13.25 -22.61
C ALA A 293 -19.79 -12.62 -21.25
N ARG A 294 -21.05 -12.25 -21.01
CA ARG A 294 -21.48 -11.72 -19.70
C ARG A 294 -21.30 -12.73 -18.57
N GLN A 295 -21.55 -14.02 -18.81
CA GLN A 295 -21.31 -15.08 -17.83
C GLN A 295 -19.82 -15.17 -17.47
N ARG A 296 -18.92 -15.13 -18.45
CA ARG A 296 -17.48 -15.11 -18.18
C ARG A 296 -17.05 -13.84 -17.45
N ALA A 297 -17.58 -12.68 -17.83
CA ALA A 297 -17.31 -11.42 -17.13
C ALA A 297 -17.70 -11.48 -15.65
N TYR A 298 -18.90 -12.01 -15.35
CA TYR A 298 -19.35 -12.26 -13.99
C TYR A 298 -18.41 -13.19 -13.23
N GLN A 299 -17.99 -14.31 -13.82
CA GLN A 299 -17.07 -15.25 -13.15
C GLN A 299 -15.72 -14.59 -12.84
N TYR A 300 -15.19 -13.76 -13.75
CA TYR A 300 -13.96 -13.02 -13.48
C TYR A 300 -14.11 -11.97 -12.39
N ASP A 301 -15.17 -11.17 -12.40
CA ASP A 301 -15.42 -10.22 -11.30
C ASP A 301 -15.69 -10.93 -9.97
N LYS A 302 -16.27 -12.15 -10.01
CA LYS A 302 -16.45 -12.99 -8.82
C LYS A 302 -15.10 -13.46 -8.28
N ASN A 303 -14.20 -13.94 -9.14
CA ASN A 303 -12.84 -14.29 -8.72
C ASN A 303 -12.09 -13.09 -8.13
N ALA A 304 -12.29 -11.90 -8.70
CA ALA A 304 -11.72 -10.66 -8.16
C ALA A 304 -12.27 -10.34 -6.75
N PHE A 305 -13.57 -10.49 -6.57
CA PHE A 305 -14.25 -10.35 -5.29
C PHE A 305 -13.73 -11.37 -4.26
N ASP A 306 -13.64 -12.64 -4.62
CA ASP A 306 -13.15 -13.70 -3.74
C ASP A 306 -11.68 -13.48 -3.34
N ALA A 307 -10.87 -12.93 -4.24
CA ALA A 307 -9.47 -12.59 -3.97
C ALA A 307 -9.30 -11.44 -2.96
N ASN A 308 -10.24 -10.49 -2.93
CA ASN A 308 -10.21 -9.37 -1.99
C ASN A 308 -11.64 -8.88 -1.68
N PRO A 309 -12.34 -9.56 -0.76
CA PRO A 309 -13.77 -9.34 -0.50
C PRO A 309 -14.04 -8.11 0.37
N LEU A 310 -13.01 -7.37 0.78
CA LEU A 310 -13.16 -6.11 1.52
C LEU A 310 -12.99 -4.88 0.62
N GLU A 311 -12.53 -5.06 -0.62
CA GLU A 311 -12.40 -3.96 -1.57
C GLU A 311 -13.77 -3.60 -2.16
N ILE A 312 -14.18 -2.36 -1.96
CA ILE A 312 -15.48 -1.85 -2.44
C ILE A 312 -15.56 -1.88 -3.97
N GLY A 313 -14.46 -1.59 -4.66
CA GLY A 313 -14.40 -1.67 -6.12
C GLY A 313 -14.80 -3.05 -6.64
N ASN A 314 -14.42 -4.12 -5.95
CA ASN A 314 -14.73 -5.49 -6.35
C ASN A 314 -16.23 -5.78 -6.20
N HIS A 315 -16.87 -5.25 -5.14
CA HIS A 315 -18.31 -5.37 -4.95
C HIS A 315 -19.09 -4.65 -6.06
N TYR A 316 -18.70 -3.42 -6.38
CA TYR A 316 -19.36 -2.65 -7.44
C TYR A 316 -19.34 -3.36 -8.78
N ARG A 317 -18.18 -3.93 -9.13
CA ARG A 317 -18.01 -4.66 -10.39
C ARG A 317 -18.79 -5.96 -10.42
N LEU A 318 -18.72 -6.75 -9.35
CA LEU A 318 -19.52 -7.97 -9.26
C LEU A 318 -21.02 -7.66 -9.29
N ALA A 319 -21.47 -6.61 -8.59
CA ALA A 319 -22.86 -6.19 -8.58
C ALA A 319 -23.33 -5.73 -9.97
N PHE A 320 -22.47 -5.02 -10.70
CA PHE A 320 -22.74 -4.64 -12.09
C PHE A 320 -22.84 -5.88 -13.00
N SER A 321 -21.88 -6.80 -12.92
CA SER A 321 -21.90 -8.02 -13.73
C SER A 321 -23.10 -8.93 -13.41
N ALA A 322 -23.47 -9.05 -12.14
CA ALA A 322 -24.67 -9.75 -11.69
C ALA A 322 -25.94 -9.08 -12.23
N TRP A 323 -26.02 -7.74 -12.17
CA TRP A 323 -27.13 -6.98 -12.74
C TRP A 323 -27.27 -7.17 -14.25
N GLU A 324 -26.16 -7.16 -15.00
CA GLU A 324 -26.15 -7.37 -16.44
C GLU A 324 -26.68 -8.77 -16.84
N LEU A 325 -26.39 -9.81 -16.05
CA LEU A 325 -26.99 -11.14 -16.23
C LEU A 325 -28.47 -11.15 -15.83
N GLY A 326 -28.80 -10.41 -14.78
CA GLY A 326 -30.16 -10.25 -14.31
C GLY A 326 -31.12 -9.70 -15.34
N LYS A 327 -30.68 -8.72 -16.13
CA LYS A 327 -31.43 -8.17 -17.27
C LYS A 327 -31.71 -9.20 -18.37
N LEU A 328 -30.94 -10.28 -18.44
CA LEU A 328 -31.13 -11.38 -19.37
C LEU A 328 -32.01 -12.51 -18.82
N GLY A 329 -32.65 -12.29 -17.66
CA GLY A 329 -33.62 -13.22 -17.08
C GLY A 329 -33.09 -14.04 -15.90
N ASP A 330 -31.82 -13.87 -15.49
CA ASP A 330 -31.25 -14.54 -14.33
C ASP A 330 -31.69 -13.85 -13.02
N GLU A 331 -32.83 -14.27 -12.46
CA GLU A 331 -33.41 -13.67 -11.24
C GLU A 331 -32.45 -13.75 -10.03
N GLU A 332 -31.72 -14.85 -9.90
CA GLU A 332 -30.77 -15.02 -8.79
C GLU A 332 -29.69 -13.93 -8.82
N LYS A 333 -29.19 -13.59 -10.02
CA LYS A 333 -28.20 -12.53 -10.18
C LYS A 333 -28.74 -11.11 -9.97
N ARG A 334 -30.05 -10.88 -10.16
CA ARG A 334 -30.68 -9.61 -9.77
C ARG A 334 -30.69 -9.45 -8.25
N ILE A 335 -31.05 -10.50 -7.52
CA ILE A 335 -31.05 -10.51 -6.06
C ILE A 335 -29.61 -10.33 -5.53
N GLU A 336 -28.64 -11.06 -6.08
CA GLU A 336 -27.23 -10.95 -5.71
C GLU A 336 -26.69 -9.51 -5.90
N ALA A 337 -27.05 -8.84 -7.00
CA ALA A 337 -26.67 -7.44 -7.22
C ALA A 337 -27.15 -6.53 -6.08
N VAL A 338 -28.40 -6.68 -5.63
CA VAL A 338 -28.95 -5.93 -4.49
C VAL A 338 -28.21 -6.24 -3.21
N GLU A 339 -27.95 -7.52 -2.93
CA GLU A 339 -27.19 -7.94 -1.75
C GLU A 339 -25.79 -7.33 -1.71
N LEU A 340 -25.11 -7.27 -2.85
CA LEU A 340 -23.79 -6.65 -2.96
C LEU A 340 -23.83 -5.15 -2.67
N TYR A 341 -24.84 -4.42 -3.17
CA TYR A 341 -25.00 -3.00 -2.81
C TYR A 341 -25.33 -2.81 -1.33
N VAL A 342 -26.12 -3.70 -0.71
CA VAL A 342 -26.32 -3.71 0.75
C VAL A 342 -25.00 -3.96 1.50
N ARG A 343 -24.09 -4.78 0.96
CA ARG A 343 -22.76 -4.95 1.55
C ARG A 343 -21.91 -3.70 1.45
N ILE A 344 -21.92 -3.04 0.28
CA ILE A 344 -21.16 -1.78 0.08
C ILE A 344 -21.61 -0.72 1.08
N THR A 345 -22.91 -0.53 1.30
CA THR A 345 -23.40 0.49 2.26
C THR A 345 -23.02 0.21 3.71
N LYS A 346 -22.69 -1.04 4.07
CA LYS A 346 -22.10 -1.34 5.38
C LYS A 346 -20.59 -1.13 5.39
N LEU A 347 -19.88 -1.52 4.33
CA LEU A 347 -18.42 -1.35 4.21
C LEU A 347 -17.99 0.11 4.05
N ALA A 348 -18.81 0.94 3.40
CA ALA A 348 -18.62 2.37 3.24
C ALA A 348 -19.96 3.10 3.44
N PRO A 349 -20.34 3.36 4.71
CA PRO A 349 -21.60 4.05 5.00
C PRO A 349 -21.72 5.47 4.41
N ALA A 350 -20.59 6.12 4.09
CA ALA A 350 -20.55 7.42 3.42
C ALA A 350 -20.74 7.35 1.89
N ASP A 351 -20.80 6.16 1.30
CA ASP A 351 -20.91 6.01 -0.15
C ASP A 351 -22.35 6.25 -0.63
N SER A 352 -22.64 7.51 -0.97
CA SER A 352 -23.96 7.92 -1.47
C SER A 352 -24.32 7.26 -2.80
N LEU A 353 -23.34 6.94 -3.64
CA LEU A 353 -23.58 6.27 -4.92
C LEU A 353 -24.07 4.84 -4.69
N ALA A 354 -23.52 4.14 -3.71
CA ALA A 354 -23.98 2.81 -3.32
C ALA A 354 -25.45 2.84 -2.85
N ALA A 355 -25.80 3.85 -2.04
CA ALA A 355 -27.16 4.03 -1.54
C ALA A 355 -28.16 4.34 -2.68
N GLU A 356 -27.81 5.26 -3.58
CA GLU A 356 -28.63 5.61 -4.75
C GLU A 356 -28.86 4.41 -5.68
N ARG A 357 -27.81 3.63 -5.95
CA ARG A 357 -27.91 2.43 -6.78
C ARG A 357 -28.73 1.33 -6.11
N LEU A 358 -28.59 1.17 -4.79
CA LEU A 358 -29.40 0.24 -4.02
C LEU A 358 -30.89 0.59 -4.10
N GLU A 359 -31.23 1.88 -3.95
CA GLU A 359 -32.61 2.36 -4.07
C GLU A 359 -33.16 2.14 -5.49
N THR A 360 -32.37 2.48 -6.51
CA THR A 360 -32.73 2.24 -7.92
C THR A 360 -33.07 0.77 -8.17
N LEU A 361 -32.22 -0.15 -7.71
CA LEU A 361 -32.46 -1.59 -7.89
C LEU A 361 -33.68 -2.10 -7.13
N ARG A 362 -33.91 -1.60 -5.90
CA ARG A 362 -35.11 -1.96 -5.12
C ARG A 362 -36.40 -1.55 -5.82
N ASN A 363 -36.42 -0.37 -6.43
CA ASN A 363 -37.57 0.14 -7.18
C ASN A 363 -37.81 -0.70 -8.45
N VAL A 364 -36.75 -1.23 -9.08
CA VAL A 364 -36.92 -2.12 -10.25
C VAL A 364 -37.46 -3.50 -9.86
N LEU A 365 -37.11 -4.01 -8.68
CA LEU A 365 -37.60 -5.32 -8.20
C LEU A 365 -38.99 -5.26 -7.57
N ASN A 366 -39.37 -4.12 -6.98
CA ASN A 366 -40.68 -3.86 -6.39
C ASN A 366 -41.29 -2.59 -6.98
N PRO A 367 -41.73 -2.63 -8.26
CA PRO A 367 -42.18 -1.45 -9.00
C PRO A 367 -43.47 -0.79 -8.48
#